data_AF-A0A7C4CVJ6-F1
#
_entry.id   AF-A0A7C4CVJ6-F1
#
_cell.length_a   1.000
_cell.length_b   1.000
_cell.length_c   1.000
_cell.angle_alpha   90.00
_cell.angle_beta   90.00
_cell.angle_gamma   90.00
#
_symmetry.space_group_name_H-M   'P 1'
#
loop_
_entity.id
_entity.type
_entity.pdbx_description
1 polymer ?
#
loop_
_entity_poly.entity_id
_entity_poly.type
_entity_poly.pdbx_seq_one_letter_code
_entity_poly.pdbx_strand_id
1 'polypeptide(L)'
;MKEEPIYIEKEQVEKLVEFIKRSGGKGYIAVKIIGSAGGWKLVPLEMLKKTKSGNYKLDDEALSKAVSLKYLHAEVLGTKGLDQYIEEQTQS
;
A
#
# COMPACT_ATOMS: atom_id res chain seq x y z
N MET A 1 -18.20 2.92 6.42
CA MET A 1 -17.61 2.83 7.77
C MET A 1 -16.23 3.45 7.69
N LYS A 2 -15.86 4.29 8.65
CA LYS A 2 -14.55 4.93 8.69
C LYS A 2 -13.64 4.06 9.56
N GLU A 3 -12.55 3.57 8.98
CA GLU A 3 -11.61 2.74 9.73
C GLU A 3 -10.78 3.63 10.67
N GLU A 4 -10.49 3.15 11.87
CA GLU A 4 -9.61 3.87 12.79
C GLU A 4 -8.17 3.89 12.24
N PRO A 5 -7.42 5.00 12.45
CA PRO A 5 -6.05 5.05 12.00
C PRO A 5 -5.17 4.02 12.71
N ILE A 6 -4.29 3.37 11.96
CA ILE A 6 -3.31 2.43 12.50
C ILE A 6 -2.01 3.17 12.71
N TYR A 7 -1.50 3.18 13.94
CA TYR A 7 -0.24 3.82 14.30
C TYR A 7 0.92 2.83 14.28
N ILE A 8 2.07 3.29 13.79
CA ILE A 8 3.29 2.49 13.66
C ILE A 8 4.44 3.29 14.26
N GLU A 9 5.25 2.63 15.07
CA GLU A 9 6.41 3.23 15.69
C GLU A 9 7.43 3.69 14.64
N LYS A 10 8.04 4.87 14.88
CA LYS A 10 9.01 5.49 13.98
C LYS A 10 10.12 4.52 13.55
N GLU A 11 10.70 3.83 14.53
CA GLU A 11 11.85 2.95 14.32
C GLU A 11 11.53 1.77 13.38
N GLN A 12 10.30 1.24 13.44
CA GLN A 12 9.87 0.15 12.57
C GLN A 12 9.83 0.58 11.11
N VAL A 13 9.28 1.78 10.85
CA VAL A 13 9.20 2.33 9.50
C VAL A 13 10.58 2.69 8.98
N GLU A 14 11.42 3.32 9.79
CA GLU A 14 12.77 3.75 9.37
C GLU A 14 13.68 2.56 9.05
N LYS A 15 13.62 1.47 9.82
CA LYS A 15 14.34 0.23 9.51
C LYS A 15 13.90 -0.35 8.16
N LEU A 16 12.61 -0.35 7.88
CA LEU A 16 12.05 -0.84 6.63
C LEU A 16 12.49 0.05 5.45
N VAL A 17 12.45 1.37 5.59
CA VAL A 17 12.91 2.32 4.58
C VAL A 17 14.39 2.10 4.24
N GLU A 18 15.25 1.93 5.25
CA GLU A 18 16.67 1.68 5.03
C GLU A 18 16.92 0.33 4.33
N PHE A 19 16.16 -0.71 4.69
CA PHE A 19 16.21 -2.01 3.99
C PHE A 19 15.82 -1.88 2.51
N ILE A 20 14.77 -1.12 2.22
CA ILE A 20 14.28 -0.90 0.84
C ILE A 20 15.31 -0.14 0.02
N LYS A 21 15.88 0.91 0.59
CA LYS A 21 16.93 1.70 -0.06
C LYS A 21 18.12 0.82 -0.46
N ARG A 22 18.49 -0.18 0.34
CA ARG A 22 19.59 -1.11 0.06
C ARG A 22 19.23 -2.21 -0.92
N SER A 23 18.00 -2.71 -0.87
CA SER A 23 17.54 -3.81 -1.73
C SER A 23 17.05 -3.35 -3.10
N GLY A 24 16.73 -2.07 -3.28
CA GLY A 24 16.13 -1.54 -4.50
C GLY A 24 14.66 -1.95 -4.71
N GLY A 25 14.00 -2.48 -3.67
CA GLY A 25 12.62 -2.92 -3.74
C GLY A 25 11.58 -1.80 -3.63
N LYS A 26 10.31 -2.17 -3.67
CA LYS A 26 9.19 -1.34 -3.18
C LYS A 26 8.71 -1.90 -1.85
N GLY A 27 8.29 -1.05 -0.92
CA GLY A 27 7.82 -1.49 0.38
C GLY A 27 6.37 -1.15 0.67
N TYR A 28 5.74 -2.04 1.41
CA TYR A 28 4.33 -1.99 1.75
C TYR A 28 4.13 -2.36 3.22
N ILE A 29 3.13 -1.76 3.86
CA ILE A 29 2.59 -2.20 5.13
C ILE A 29 1.41 -3.12 4.86
N ALA A 30 1.49 -4.37 5.32
CA ALA A 30 0.38 -5.31 5.25
C ALA A 30 -0.54 -5.13 6.45
N VAL A 31 -1.82 -4.87 6.18
CA VAL A 31 -2.86 -4.63 7.19
C VAL A 31 -3.96 -5.67 7.02
N LYS A 32 -4.43 -6.22 8.14
CA LYS A 32 -5.62 -7.06 8.20
C LYS A 32 -6.63 -6.43 9.14
N ILE A 33 -7.77 -5.98 8.60
CA ILE A 33 -8.84 -5.35 9.38
C ILE A 33 -9.84 -6.44 9.78
N ILE A 34 -9.87 -6.77 11.08
CA ILE A 34 -10.78 -7.77 11.64
C ILE A 34 -12.22 -7.25 11.60
N GLY A 35 -13.17 -8.07 11.14
CA GLY A 35 -14.59 -7.69 11.04
C GLY A 35 -14.99 -7.08 9.70
N SER A 36 -14.02 -6.69 8.86
CA SER A 36 -14.26 -6.45 7.44
C SER A 36 -14.25 -7.80 6.70
N ALA A 37 -15.14 -8.01 5.71
CA ALA A 37 -15.14 -9.21 4.87
C ALA A 37 -13.89 -9.32 3.93
N GLY A 38 -12.88 -8.48 4.16
CA GLY A 38 -11.70 -8.35 3.31
C GLY A 38 -10.51 -9.19 3.76
N GLY A 39 -9.65 -9.51 2.79
CA GLY A 39 -8.34 -10.11 3.03
C GLY A 39 -7.27 -9.08 3.41
N TRP A 40 -6.01 -9.49 3.29
CA TRP A 40 -4.87 -8.59 3.46
C TRP A 40 -4.93 -7.40 2.50
N LYS A 41 -4.71 -6.22 3.05
CA LYS A 41 -4.55 -4.96 2.32
C LYS A 41 -3.08 -4.54 2.40
N LEU A 42 -2.51 -4.17 1.28
CA LEU A 42 -1.13 -3.73 1.17
C LEU A 42 -1.13 -2.22 0.92
N VAL A 43 -0.63 -1.46 1.88
CA VAL A 43 -0.53 0.00 1.77
C VAL A 43 0.90 0.38 1.40
N PRO A 44 1.12 1.11 0.30
CA PRO A 44 2.46 1.58 -0.05
C PRO A 44 3.05 2.48 1.06
N LEU A 45 4.36 2.36 1.32
CA LEU A 45 5.04 3.12 2.36
C LEU A 45 4.92 4.63 2.18
N GLU A 46 4.89 5.11 0.94
CA GLU A 46 4.71 6.51 0.58
C GLU A 46 3.37 7.11 1.05
N MET A 47 2.38 6.27 1.39
CA MET A 47 1.10 6.71 1.93
C MET A 47 1.12 6.85 3.46
N LEU A 48 2.20 6.46 4.14
CA LEU A 48 2.33 6.70 5.57
C LEU A 48 2.46 8.20 5.86
N LYS A 49 1.69 8.66 6.84
CA LYS A 49 1.77 10.05 7.31
C LYS A 49 2.52 10.10 8.64
N LYS A 50 3.54 10.95 8.73
CA LYS A 50 4.20 11.24 10.02
C LYS A 50 3.24 11.96 10.96
N THR A 51 3.26 11.57 12.22
CA THR A 51 2.57 12.26 13.32
C THR A 51 3.47 13.37 13.89
N LYS A 52 2.89 14.24 14.72
CA LYS A 52 3.64 15.29 15.43
C LYS A 52 4.73 14.73 16.35
N SER A 53 4.54 13.53 16.90
CA SER A 53 5.52 12.86 17.77
C SER A 53 6.63 12.14 16.99
N GLY A 54 6.54 12.10 15.65
CA GLY A 54 7.53 11.45 14.79
C GLY A 54 7.22 9.99 14.43
N ASN A 55 6.17 9.40 15.01
CA ASN A 55 5.62 8.10 14.59
C ASN A 55 4.91 8.22 13.24
N TYR A 56 4.44 7.10 12.70
CA TYR A 56 3.70 7.07 11.45
C TYR A 56 2.27 6.60 11.69
N LYS A 57 1.37 6.96 10.78
CA LYS A 57 0.01 6.45 10.76
C LYS A 57 -0.45 6.11 9.35
N LEU A 58 -1.32 5.11 9.28
CA LEU A 58 -2.19 4.80 8.16
C LEU A 58 -3.56 5.38 8.50
N ASP A 59 -4.00 6.39 7.78
CA ASP A 59 -5.34 6.93 7.94
C ASP A 59 -6.30 6.35 6.89
N ASP A 60 -7.57 6.78 6.95
CA ASP A 60 -8.63 6.32 6.06
C ASP A 60 -8.28 6.50 4.58
N GLU A 61 -7.57 7.59 4.22
CA GLU A 61 -7.09 7.81 2.86
C GLU A 61 -6.09 6.72 2.46
N ALA A 62 -5.09 6.46 3.30
CA ALA A 62 -4.10 5.42 3.04
C ALA A 62 -4.74 4.02 2.93
N LEU A 63 -5.72 3.72 3.79
CA LEU A 63 -6.46 2.46 3.78
C LEU A 63 -7.39 2.31 2.57
N SER A 64 -7.94 3.41 2.06
CA SER A 64 -8.79 3.42 0.86
C SER A 64 -8.01 3.15 -0.42
N LYS A 65 -6.74 3.54 -0.47
CA LYS A 65 -5.81 3.31 -1.60
C LYS A 65 -5.02 2.01 -1.48
N ALA A 66 -5.28 1.21 -0.45
CA ALA A 66 -4.60 -0.05 -0.25
C ALA A 66 -4.96 -1.05 -1.36
N VAL A 67 -3.97 -1.81 -1.83
CA VAL A 67 -4.16 -2.82 -2.88
C VAL A 67 -4.27 -4.21 -2.29
N SER A 68 -4.93 -5.12 -3.01
CA SER A 68 -4.92 -6.54 -2.65
C SER A 68 -3.60 -7.19 -3.09
N LEU A 69 -3.24 -8.31 -2.44
CA LEU A 69 -2.09 -9.11 -2.88
C LEU A 69 -2.21 -9.58 -4.34
N LYS A 70 -3.43 -9.91 -4.78
CA LYS A 70 -3.72 -10.30 -6.17
C LYS A 70 -3.39 -9.17 -7.15
N TYR A 71 -3.78 -7.94 -6.82
CA TYR A 71 -3.48 -6.77 -7.63
C TYR A 71 -1.97 -6.52 -7.70
N LEU A 72 -1.29 -6.52 -6.55
CA LEU A 72 0.16 -6.31 -6.51
C LEU A 72 0.91 -7.37 -7.33
N HIS A 73 0.49 -8.63 -7.27
CA HIS A 73 1.06 -9.71 -8.07
C HIS A 73 0.91 -9.44 -9.59
N ALA A 74 -0.26 -8.98 -10.03
CA ALA A 74 -0.49 -8.59 -11.42
C ALA A 74 0.37 -7.39 -11.85
N GLU A 75 0.52 -6.37 -10.99
CA GLU A 75 1.39 -5.21 -11.24
C GLU A 75 2.84 -5.66 -11.44
N VAL A 76 3.36 -6.53 -10.57
CA VAL A 76 4.75 -7.02 -10.64
C VAL A 76 5.01 -7.83 -11.91
N LEU A 77 4.03 -8.61 -12.38
CA LEU A 77 4.13 -9.36 -13.63
C LEU A 77 3.96 -8.47 -14.88
N GLY A 78 3.67 -7.17 -14.72
CA GLY A 78 3.41 -6.27 -15.83
C GLY A 78 2.15 -6.61 -16.63
N THR A 79 1.23 -7.36 -16.04
CA THR A 79 -0.01 -7.75 -16.73
C THR A 79 -0.98 -6.59 -16.67
N LYS A 80 -1.27 -6.00 -17.83
CA LYS A 80 -2.30 -4.96 -17.96
C LYS A 80 -3.68 -5.57 -17.82
N GLY A 81 -4.59 -4.82 -17.19
CA GLY A 81 -6.02 -5.16 -17.21
C GLY A 81 -6.56 -5.12 -18.63
N LEU A 82 -7.59 -5.92 -18.92
CA LEU A 82 -8.22 -5.94 -20.25
C LEU A 82 -8.70 -4.53 -20.66
N ASP A 83 -9.22 -3.76 -19.70
CA ASP A 83 -9.68 -2.38 -19.92
C ASP A 83 -8.54 -1.45 -20.33
N GLN A 84 -7.37 -1.55 -19.67
CA GLN A 84 -6.17 -0.78 -20.04
C GLN A 84 -5.66 -1.15 -21.43
N TYR A 85 -5.74 -2.43 -21.81
CA TYR A 85 -5.38 -2.87 -23.15
C TYR A 85 -6.32 -2.28 -24.21
N ILE A 86 -7.63 -2.26 -23.93
CA ILE A 86 -8.65 -1.72 -24.85
C ILE A 86 -8.49 -0.20 -25.04
N GLU A 87 -8.25 0.55 -23.97
CA GLU A 87 -8.03 2.00 -24.03
C GLU A 87 -6.82 2.39 -24.89
N GLU A 88 -5.70 1.67 -24.76
CA GLU A 88 -4.48 1.93 -25.55
C GLU A 88 -4.67 1.64 -27.05
N GLN A 89 -5.45 0.61 -27.40
CA GLN A 89 -5.74 0.26 -28.80
C GLN A 89 -6.73 1.24 -29.45
N THR A 90 -7.54 1.95 -28.68
CA THR A 90 -8.56 2.88 -29.21
C THR A 90 -7.98 4.27 -29.46
N GLN A 91 -6.79 4.57 -28.93
CA GLN A 91 -6.06 5.82 -29.15
C GLN A 91 -4.92 5.72 -30.19
N SER A 92 -4.78 4.54 -30.84
CA SER A 92 -3.78 4.28 -31.88
C SER A 92 -4.38 4.25 -33.29
#